data_AF-A0A941ZU06-F1
#
_entry.id   AF-A0A941ZU06-F1
#
_cell.length_a   1.000
_cell.length_b   1.000
_cell.length_c   1.000
_cell.angle_alpha   90.00
_cell.angle_beta   90.00
_cell.angle_gamma   90.00
#
_symmetry.space_group_name_H-M   'P 1'
#
loop_
_entity.id
_entity.type
_entity.pdbx_description
1 polymer ?
#
loop_
_entity_poly.entity_id
_entity_poly.type
_entity_poly.pdbx_seq_one_letter_code
_entity_poly.pdbx_strand_id
1 'polypeptide(L)'
;IHVDEDDIELIAGSGTHVVHIPLGNAVSGRFAPTHALRSKGARLTLATDTMHGDMIEAMRWALAIGRIQQGHVGQFWQPLEVLDMATRNGAAALGMADSLGGITVGQLADLAIIDTRHAHLTPCVDALGTLVHNGTGRDVEHVIVAGRLVVENHRSVFADEQEILAHGEAAARAVWARCQKPLRAFPHAAMKEPA
;
A
#
# COMPACT_ATOMS: atom_id res chain seq x y z
N ILE A 1 11.96 -11.40 3.93
CA ILE A 1 12.10 -11.82 2.50
C ILE A 1 12.83 -13.15 2.41
N HIS A 2 14.01 -13.26 3.04
CA HIS A 2 14.75 -14.51 3.16
C HIS A 2 14.17 -15.36 4.29
N VAL A 3 13.38 -16.36 3.91
CA VAL A 3 12.85 -17.41 4.79
C VAL A 3 12.94 -18.70 4.00
N ASP A 4 13.37 -19.78 4.64
CA ASP A 4 13.34 -21.13 4.06
C ASP A 4 12.04 -21.87 4.43
N GLU A 5 11.95 -23.15 4.08
CA GLU A 5 10.73 -23.95 4.33
C GLU A 5 10.47 -24.13 5.83
N ASP A 6 11.52 -24.36 6.63
CA ASP A 6 11.40 -24.54 8.08
C ASP A 6 10.92 -23.24 8.74
N ASP A 7 11.47 -22.10 8.32
CA ASP A 7 11.00 -20.77 8.74
C ASP A 7 9.51 -20.56 8.39
N ILE A 8 9.10 -20.93 7.18
CA ILE A 8 7.72 -20.78 6.71
C ILE A 8 6.76 -21.60 7.57
N GLU A 9 7.11 -22.85 7.88
CA GLU A 9 6.29 -23.73 8.71
C GLU A 9 6.16 -23.19 10.15
N LEU A 10 7.26 -22.70 10.73
CA LEU A 10 7.25 -22.08 12.06
C LEU A 10 6.38 -20.81 12.08
N ILE A 11 6.53 -19.93 11.08
CA ILE A 11 5.74 -18.71 10.96
C ILE A 11 4.25 -19.05 10.86
N ALA A 12 3.89 -19.99 9.98
CA ALA A 12 2.49 -20.39 9.81
C ALA A 12 1.91 -21.03 11.07
N GLY A 13 2.63 -21.94 11.72
CA GLY A 13 2.20 -22.63 12.93
C GLY A 13 2.06 -21.71 14.16
N SER A 14 2.80 -20.61 14.19
CA SER A 14 2.77 -19.66 15.32
C SER A 14 1.53 -18.75 15.35
N GLY A 15 0.78 -18.65 14.24
CA GLY A 15 -0.32 -17.70 14.10
C GLY A 15 0.14 -16.24 13.90
N THR A 16 1.43 -16.02 13.64
CA THR A 16 2.03 -14.70 13.37
C THR A 16 1.43 -14.07 12.10
N HIS A 17 1.30 -12.74 12.14
CA HIS A 17 0.98 -11.93 10.96
C HIS A 17 2.28 -11.47 10.28
N VAL A 18 2.41 -11.75 8.98
CA VAL A 18 3.54 -11.31 8.17
C VAL A 18 3.18 -10.02 7.44
N VAL A 19 3.94 -8.96 7.71
CA VAL A 19 3.79 -7.67 7.03
C VAL A 19 4.47 -7.74 5.66
N HIS A 20 3.69 -7.71 4.60
CA HIS A 20 4.18 -7.70 3.23
C HIS A 20 4.35 -6.27 2.71
N ILE A 21 5.56 -5.95 2.26
CA ILE A 21 5.93 -4.67 1.63
C ILE A 21 6.22 -4.93 0.16
N PRO A 22 5.20 -5.08 -0.70
CA PRO A 22 5.35 -5.63 -2.04
C PRO A 22 6.22 -4.74 -2.93
N LEU A 23 5.86 -3.45 -3.04
CA LEU A 23 6.56 -2.49 -3.90
C LEU A 23 7.99 -2.21 -3.40
N GLY A 24 8.16 -1.99 -2.09
CA GLY A 24 9.50 -1.75 -1.51
C GLY A 24 10.48 -2.89 -1.78
N ASN A 25 10.03 -4.14 -1.62
CA ASN A 25 10.84 -5.30 -1.98
C ASN A 25 11.14 -5.34 -3.48
N ALA A 26 10.14 -5.09 -4.33
CA ALA A 26 10.30 -5.14 -5.78
C ALA A 26 11.28 -4.09 -6.31
N VAL A 27 11.28 -2.87 -5.75
CA VAL A 27 12.26 -1.82 -6.09
C VAL A 27 13.70 -2.25 -5.81
N SER A 28 13.91 -3.11 -4.80
CA SER A 28 15.22 -3.73 -4.52
C SER A 28 15.56 -4.94 -5.41
N GLY A 29 14.68 -5.30 -6.34
CA GLY A 29 14.81 -6.47 -7.22
C GLY A 29 14.44 -7.80 -6.55
N ARG A 30 13.58 -7.78 -5.53
CA ARG A 30 13.23 -8.96 -4.72
C ARG A 30 11.73 -9.06 -4.45
N PHE A 31 11.28 -10.22 -4.03
CA PHE A 31 9.96 -10.42 -3.44
C PHE A 31 10.03 -11.47 -2.33
N ALA A 32 9.19 -11.33 -1.30
CA ALA A 32 9.04 -12.35 -0.25
C ALA A 32 8.20 -13.53 -0.77
N PRO A 33 8.39 -14.78 -0.27
CA PRO A 33 7.64 -15.96 -0.71
C PRO A 33 6.22 -15.99 -0.13
N THR A 34 5.43 -14.96 -0.43
CA THR A 34 4.10 -14.73 0.16
C THR A 34 3.09 -15.80 -0.22
N HIS A 35 3.18 -16.37 -1.42
CA HIS A 35 2.32 -17.49 -1.80
C HIS A 35 2.60 -18.72 -0.94
N ALA A 36 3.87 -19.10 -0.75
CA ALA A 36 4.24 -20.24 0.09
C ALA A 36 3.79 -20.05 1.55
N LEU A 37 4.10 -18.87 2.12
CA LEU A 37 3.65 -18.48 3.46
C LEU A 37 2.13 -18.61 3.63
N ARG A 38 1.37 -17.99 2.71
CA ARG A 38 -0.09 -18.01 2.79
C ARG A 38 -0.68 -19.40 2.55
N SER A 39 -0.11 -20.19 1.65
CA SER A 39 -0.53 -21.57 1.40
C SER A 39 -0.34 -22.49 2.61
N LYS A 40 0.62 -22.17 3.48
CA LYS A 40 0.85 -22.87 4.76
C LYS A 40 -0.01 -22.32 5.92
N GLY A 41 -0.77 -21.25 5.69
CA GLY A 41 -1.68 -20.67 6.66
C GLY A 41 -1.17 -19.40 7.37
N ALA A 42 -0.01 -18.87 6.97
CA ALA A 42 0.45 -17.59 7.48
C ALA A 42 -0.52 -16.47 7.07
N ARG A 43 -0.83 -15.58 8.02
CA ARG A 43 -1.68 -14.42 7.78
C ARG A 43 -0.84 -13.28 7.22
N LEU A 44 -1.27 -12.71 6.09
CA LEU A 44 -0.55 -11.59 5.48
C LEU A 44 -1.24 -10.27 5.80
N THR A 45 -0.45 -9.22 6.04
CA THR A 45 -0.88 -7.82 6.05
C THR A 45 -0.10 -7.02 5.01
N LEU A 46 -0.51 -5.78 4.73
CA LEU A 46 0.22 -4.88 3.85
C LEU A 46 0.84 -3.71 4.59
N ALA A 47 2.00 -3.27 4.11
CA ALA A 47 2.61 -2.01 4.47
C ALA A 47 3.34 -1.41 3.26
N THR A 48 3.58 -0.10 3.30
CA THR A 48 4.30 0.60 2.24
C THR A 48 5.80 0.74 2.52
N ASP A 49 6.20 0.76 3.81
CA ASP A 49 7.55 1.10 4.26
C ASP A 49 7.99 2.49 3.73
N THR A 50 9.28 2.69 3.49
CA THR A 50 9.82 3.95 2.97
C THR A 50 9.42 4.25 1.51
N MET A 51 9.55 5.53 1.12
CA MET A 51 9.40 6.08 -0.24
C MET A 51 7.98 6.23 -0.77
N HIS A 52 7.17 5.17 -0.74
CA HIS A 52 5.82 5.17 -1.31
C HIS A 52 4.78 5.18 -0.18
N GLY A 53 3.67 5.91 -0.36
CA GLY A 53 2.62 6.07 0.66
C GLY A 53 1.23 5.64 0.18
N ASP A 54 1.15 4.88 -0.91
CA ASP A 54 -0.11 4.50 -1.56
C ASP A 54 -0.47 3.03 -1.26
N MET A 55 -1.50 2.84 -0.42
CA MET A 55 -1.97 1.50 -0.06
C MET A 55 -2.74 0.81 -1.19
N ILE A 56 -3.37 1.56 -2.10
CA ILE A 56 -4.07 0.98 -3.27
C ILE A 56 -3.03 0.40 -4.23
N GLU A 57 -1.93 1.12 -4.44
CA GLU A 57 -0.80 0.59 -5.19
C GLU A 57 -0.17 -0.64 -4.49
N ALA A 58 0.00 -0.60 -3.17
CA ALA A 58 0.49 -1.76 -2.42
C ALA A 58 -0.40 -3.01 -2.61
N MET A 59 -1.72 -2.86 -2.57
CA MET A 59 -2.66 -3.95 -2.87
C MET A 59 -2.45 -4.51 -4.28
N ARG A 60 -2.32 -3.63 -5.28
CA ARG A 60 -2.09 -4.03 -6.68
C ARG A 60 -0.80 -4.83 -6.85
N TRP A 61 0.29 -4.39 -6.22
CA TRP A 61 1.57 -5.09 -6.27
C TRP A 61 1.54 -6.42 -5.52
N ALA A 62 0.89 -6.49 -4.36
CA ALA A 62 0.71 -7.75 -3.64
C ALA A 62 -0.08 -8.77 -4.48
N LEU A 63 -1.14 -8.32 -5.14
CA LEU A 63 -1.95 -9.15 -6.04
C LEU A 63 -1.12 -9.70 -7.20
N ALA A 64 -0.35 -8.82 -7.87
CA ALA A 64 0.48 -9.18 -9.01
C ALA A 64 1.59 -10.16 -8.61
N ILE A 65 2.37 -9.84 -7.57
CA ILE A 65 3.44 -10.70 -7.06
C ILE A 65 2.90 -12.07 -6.64
N GLY A 66 1.78 -12.08 -5.92
CA GLY A 66 1.13 -13.32 -5.49
C GLY A 66 0.72 -14.22 -6.65
N ARG A 67 0.11 -13.65 -7.70
CA ARG A 67 -0.26 -14.38 -8.92
C ARG A 67 0.95 -14.87 -9.72
N ILE A 68 2.02 -14.08 -9.78
CA ILE A 68 3.29 -14.48 -10.41
C ILE A 68 3.88 -15.69 -9.68
N GLN A 69 3.93 -15.66 -8.34
CA GLN A 69 4.43 -16.77 -7.53
C GLN A 69 3.56 -18.03 -7.65
N GLN A 70 2.24 -17.85 -7.74
CA GLN A 70 1.30 -18.95 -7.96
C GLN A 70 1.42 -19.53 -9.39
N GLY A 71 1.90 -18.74 -10.36
CA GLY A 71 2.03 -19.13 -11.77
C GLY A 71 0.73 -19.06 -12.58
N HIS A 72 -0.39 -18.67 -11.97
CA HIS A 72 -1.68 -18.48 -12.63
C HIS A 72 -2.61 -17.57 -11.82
N VAL A 73 -3.73 -17.16 -12.42
CA VAL A 73 -4.84 -16.55 -11.67
C VAL A 73 -5.64 -17.66 -10.99
N GLY A 74 -5.59 -17.72 -9.67
CA GLY A 74 -6.32 -18.69 -8.86
C GLY A 74 -7.14 -18.04 -7.76
N GLN A 75 -7.75 -18.83 -6.90
CA GLN A 75 -8.63 -18.34 -5.83
C GLN A 75 -7.86 -17.66 -4.69
N PHE A 76 -6.57 -17.95 -4.57
CA PHE A 76 -5.71 -17.39 -3.53
C PHE A 76 -5.55 -15.87 -3.70
N TRP A 77 -5.28 -15.37 -4.89
CA TRP A 77 -4.92 -13.96 -5.06
C TRP A 77 -6.03 -13.22 -5.79
N GLN A 78 -6.99 -12.72 -5.01
CA GLN A 78 -8.16 -11.97 -5.46
C GLN A 78 -8.20 -10.57 -4.85
N PRO A 79 -8.91 -9.60 -5.45
CA PRO A 79 -9.06 -8.24 -4.93
C PRO A 79 -9.49 -8.17 -3.45
N LEU A 80 -10.44 -9.04 -3.03
CA LEU A 80 -10.88 -9.12 -1.64
C LEU A 80 -9.76 -9.54 -0.68
N GLU A 81 -8.91 -10.47 -1.09
CA GLU A 81 -7.82 -10.97 -0.25
C GLU A 81 -6.80 -9.87 0.03
N VAL A 82 -6.44 -9.06 -0.97
CA VAL A 82 -5.50 -7.95 -0.76
C VAL A 82 -6.15 -6.78 -0.02
N LEU A 83 -7.47 -6.58 -0.15
CA LEU A 83 -8.21 -5.63 0.69
C LEU A 83 -8.20 -6.06 2.15
N ASP A 84 -8.46 -7.33 2.44
CA ASP A 84 -8.40 -7.87 3.80
C ASP A 84 -6.98 -7.77 4.36
N MET A 85 -5.93 -7.97 3.55
CA MET A 85 -4.53 -7.72 3.96
C MET A 85 -4.28 -6.24 4.32
N ALA A 86 -4.91 -5.30 3.60
CA ALA A 86 -4.80 -3.86 3.86
C ALA A 86 -5.68 -3.37 5.04
N THR A 87 -6.68 -4.15 5.46
CA THR A 87 -7.70 -3.73 6.43
C THR A 87 -7.82 -4.72 7.59
N ARG A 88 -8.69 -5.72 7.49
CA ARG A 88 -9.02 -6.69 8.56
C ARG A 88 -7.79 -7.35 9.16
N ASN A 89 -6.88 -7.84 8.32
CA ASN A 89 -5.69 -8.54 8.79
C ASN A 89 -4.72 -7.57 9.48
N GLY A 90 -4.65 -6.32 9.00
CA GLY A 90 -3.89 -5.26 9.66
C GLY A 90 -4.43 -4.95 11.06
N ALA A 91 -5.75 -4.78 11.19
CA ALA A 91 -6.41 -4.59 12.48
C ALA A 91 -6.18 -5.78 13.43
N ALA A 92 -6.30 -7.01 12.92
CA ALA A 92 -6.03 -8.23 13.69
C ALA A 92 -4.56 -8.32 14.16
N ALA A 93 -3.61 -7.98 13.29
CA ALA A 93 -2.19 -7.96 13.63
C ALA A 93 -1.86 -6.95 14.75
N LEU A 94 -2.63 -5.85 14.84
CA LEU A 94 -2.49 -4.83 15.87
C LEU A 94 -3.32 -5.11 17.14
N GLY A 95 -4.03 -6.24 17.20
CA GLY A 95 -4.92 -6.55 18.33
C GLY A 95 -6.17 -5.69 18.40
N MET A 96 -6.58 -5.11 17.27
CA MET A 96 -7.71 -4.16 17.14
C MET A 96 -8.84 -4.69 16.25
N ALA A 97 -8.92 -6.00 16.01
CA ALA A 97 -9.94 -6.61 15.14
C ALA A 97 -11.38 -6.27 15.58
N ASP A 98 -11.62 -6.08 16.88
CA ASP A 98 -12.94 -5.74 17.40
C ASP A 98 -13.29 -4.24 17.23
N SER A 99 -12.32 -3.41 16.88
CA SER A 99 -12.46 -1.94 16.78
C SER A 99 -12.23 -1.38 15.39
N LEU A 100 -11.47 -2.07 14.52
CA LEU A 100 -11.01 -1.58 13.23
C LEU A 100 -11.06 -2.64 12.12
N GLY A 101 -10.83 -2.19 10.89
CA GLY A 101 -10.63 -3.05 9.72
C GLY A 101 -11.92 -3.55 9.05
N GLY A 102 -13.09 -3.19 9.58
CA GLY A 102 -14.39 -3.49 9.01
C GLY A 102 -15.37 -2.32 9.12
N ILE A 103 -16.54 -2.52 8.52
CA ILE A 103 -17.70 -1.62 8.66
C ILE A 103 -18.77 -2.42 9.39
N THR A 104 -18.68 -2.48 10.71
CA THR A 104 -19.63 -3.19 11.58
C THR A 104 -20.02 -2.31 12.76
N VAL A 105 -21.24 -2.52 13.27
CA VAL A 105 -21.74 -1.77 14.43
C VAL A 105 -20.83 -2.05 15.64
N GLY A 106 -20.35 -0.97 16.27
CA GLY A 106 -19.45 -1.03 17.42
C GLY A 106 -17.98 -0.75 17.10
N GLN A 107 -17.58 -0.86 15.82
CA GLN A 107 -16.24 -0.45 15.38
C GLN A 107 -16.12 1.08 15.25
N LEU A 108 -14.89 1.58 15.26
CA LEU A 108 -14.60 2.98 14.99
C LEU A 108 -14.98 3.31 13.54
N ALA A 109 -15.46 4.54 13.33
CA ALA A 109 -15.78 5.04 12.00
C ALA A 109 -14.50 5.49 11.27
N ASP A 110 -13.69 4.51 10.87
CA ASP A 110 -12.49 4.66 10.05
C ASP A 110 -12.83 4.27 8.61
N LEU A 111 -13.10 5.25 7.76
CA LEU A 111 -13.67 5.07 6.43
C LEU A 111 -12.87 5.83 5.38
N ALA A 112 -12.68 5.21 4.21
CA ALA A 112 -12.18 5.86 3.00
C ALA A 112 -13.27 5.78 1.91
N ILE A 113 -13.60 6.92 1.32
CA ILE A 113 -14.61 7.05 0.27
C ILE A 113 -13.84 7.25 -1.04
N ILE A 114 -14.12 6.41 -2.03
CA ILE A 114 -13.42 6.40 -3.31
C ILE A 114 -14.35 6.98 -4.39
N ASP A 115 -13.89 7.99 -5.12
CA ASP A 115 -14.55 8.48 -6.32
C ASP A 115 -14.20 7.58 -7.51
N THR A 116 -15.19 6.87 -8.04
CA THR A 116 -15.01 6.00 -9.21
C THR A 116 -15.29 6.69 -10.54
N ARG A 117 -15.66 7.98 -10.53
CA ARG A 117 -16.06 8.76 -11.71
C ARG A 117 -14.85 9.35 -12.44
N HIS A 118 -13.82 8.53 -12.62
CA HIS A 118 -12.61 8.88 -13.36
C HIS A 118 -12.45 8.01 -14.61
N ALA A 119 -11.76 8.55 -15.61
CA ALA A 119 -11.58 7.88 -16.90
C ALA A 119 -10.88 6.51 -16.76
N HIS A 120 -9.90 6.38 -15.85
CA HIS A 120 -9.18 5.13 -15.59
C HIS A 120 -9.98 4.10 -14.79
N LEU A 121 -11.12 4.49 -14.22
CA LEU A 121 -12.01 3.62 -13.42
C LEU A 121 -13.32 3.30 -14.16
N THR A 122 -13.51 3.84 -15.37
CA THR A 122 -14.75 3.68 -16.13
C THR A 122 -14.55 2.71 -17.31
N PRO A 123 -15.39 1.67 -17.47
CA PRO A 123 -16.55 1.34 -16.65
C PRO A 123 -16.18 0.69 -15.30
N CYS A 124 -16.95 1.01 -14.26
CA CYS A 124 -16.83 0.40 -12.93
C CYS A 124 -17.90 -0.68 -12.75
N VAL A 125 -17.67 -1.88 -13.28
CA VAL A 125 -18.60 -3.01 -13.15
C VAL A 125 -18.47 -3.72 -11.81
N ASP A 126 -17.24 -3.93 -11.35
CA ASP A 126 -16.90 -4.44 -10.02
C ASP A 126 -16.01 -3.39 -9.33
N ALA A 127 -16.55 -2.70 -8.33
CA ALA A 127 -15.86 -1.60 -7.67
C ALA A 127 -14.54 -2.04 -7.02
N LEU A 128 -14.51 -3.23 -6.42
CA LEU A 128 -13.32 -3.71 -5.73
C LEU A 128 -12.25 -4.16 -6.72
N GLY A 129 -12.63 -4.92 -7.75
CA GLY A 129 -11.75 -5.27 -8.84
C GLY A 129 -11.18 -4.03 -9.53
N THR A 130 -12.02 -3.06 -9.86
CA THR A 130 -11.61 -1.79 -10.47
C THR A 130 -10.64 -1.02 -9.57
N LEU A 131 -10.92 -0.90 -8.26
CA LEU A 131 -10.04 -0.23 -7.30
C LEU A 131 -8.66 -0.89 -7.23
N VAL A 132 -8.60 -2.21 -7.03
CA VAL A 132 -7.34 -2.92 -6.85
C VAL A 132 -6.52 -2.97 -8.15
N HIS A 133 -7.17 -3.08 -9.31
CA HIS A 133 -6.47 -3.18 -10.59
C HIS A 133 -6.06 -1.81 -11.16
N ASN A 134 -6.94 -0.83 -11.09
CA ASN A 134 -6.78 0.43 -11.81
C ASN A 134 -6.66 1.65 -10.89
N GLY A 135 -7.14 1.55 -9.64
CA GLY A 135 -7.16 2.66 -8.69
C GLY A 135 -5.78 3.14 -8.26
N THR A 136 -5.81 4.31 -7.62
CA THR A 136 -4.69 5.00 -6.99
C THR A 136 -5.18 5.72 -5.73
N GLY A 137 -4.27 6.09 -4.84
CA GLY A 137 -4.56 6.92 -3.66
C GLY A 137 -5.20 8.27 -3.98
N ARG A 138 -5.07 8.76 -5.22
CA ARG A 138 -5.70 10.02 -5.67
C ARG A 138 -7.21 9.91 -5.86
N ASP A 139 -7.71 8.69 -6.00
CA ASP A 139 -9.14 8.43 -6.16
C ASP A 139 -9.90 8.52 -4.81
N VAL A 140 -9.18 8.69 -3.69
CA VAL A 140 -9.79 8.90 -2.36
C VAL A 140 -10.35 10.32 -2.27
N GLU A 141 -11.68 10.43 -2.15
CA GLU A 141 -12.42 11.70 -2.08
C GLU A 141 -12.55 12.19 -0.64
N HIS A 142 -12.91 11.29 0.29
CA HIS A 142 -13.06 11.60 1.71
C HIS A 142 -12.40 10.54 2.59
N VAL A 143 -11.89 10.97 3.74
CA VAL A 143 -11.37 10.07 4.79
C VAL A 143 -11.92 10.51 6.13
N ILE A 144 -12.44 9.54 6.89
CA ILE A 144 -12.97 9.71 8.24
C ILE A 144 -12.14 8.82 9.17
N VAL A 145 -11.70 9.37 10.30
CA VAL A 145 -10.93 8.65 11.33
C VAL A 145 -11.62 8.87 12.68
N ALA A 146 -12.02 7.79 13.33
CA ALA A 146 -12.82 7.78 14.56
C ALA A 146 -14.03 8.73 14.50
N GLY A 147 -14.70 8.78 13.34
CA GLY A 147 -15.86 9.64 13.11
C GLY A 147 -15.53 11.11 12.78
N ARG A 148 -14.25 11.50 12.74
CA ARG A 148 -13.82 12.84 12.32
C ARG A 148 -13.40 12.85 10.86
N LEU A 149 -14.00 13.73 10.05
CA LEU A 149 -13.54 13.98 8.68
C LEU A 149 -12.11 14.57 8.72
N VAL A 150 -11.17 13.95 8.02
CA VAL A 150 -9.76 14.39 7.94
C VAL A 150 -9.30 14.67 6.51
N VAL A 151 -10.00 14.13 5.51
CA VAL A 151 -9.88 14.52 4.09
C VAL A 151 -11.27 14.81 3.56
N GLU A 152 -11.42 15.95 2.87
CA GLU A 152 -12.64 16.38 2.23
C GLU A 152 -12.36 16.83 0.80
N ASN A 153 -13.08 16.28 -0.19
CA ASN A 153 -12.93 16.62 -1.60
C ASN A 153 -11.45 16.55 -2.06
N HIS A 154 -10.80 15.42 -1.74
CA HIS A 154 -9.38 15.13 -2.02
C HIS A 154 -8.35 16.02 -1.28
N ARG A 155 -8.79 16.86 -0.33
CA ARG A 155 -7.89 17.76 0.42
C ARG A 155 -7.90 17.46 1.91
N SER A 156 -6.72 17.51 2.53
CA SER A 156 -6.61 17.42 3.99
C SER A 156 -7.33 18.59 4.65
N VAL A 157 -8.20 18.31 5.62
CA VAL A 157 -8.78 19.35 6.49
C VAL A 157 -7.97 19.55 7.77
N PHE A 158 -6.95 18.73 7.98
CA PHE A 158 -6.12 18.74 9.19
C PHE A 158 -4.80 19.51 9.01
N ALA A 159 -4.30 19.63 7.79
CA ALA A 159 -2.99 20.24 7.54
C ALA A 159 -2.97 21.03 6.23
N ASP A 160 -2.19 22.12 6.21
CA ASP A 160 -1.94 22.91 5.00
C ASP A 160 -0.91 22.20 4.11
N GLU A 161 -1.36 21.83 2.90
CA GLU A 161 -0.53 21.11 1.94
C GLU A 161 0.67 21.93 1.46
N GLN A 162 0.51 23.23 1.24
CA GLN A 162 1.59 24.10 0.77
C GLN A 162 2.66 24.27 1.84
N GLU A 163 2.25 24.42 3.10
CA GLU A 163 3.16 24.48 4.24
C GLU A 163 3.95 23.17 4.39
N ILE A 164 3.27 22.02 4.30
CA ILE A 164 3.93 20.71 4.36
C ILE A 164 4.97 20.56 3.25
N LEU A 165 4.63 20.92 2.02
CA LEU A 165 5.54 20.83 0.88
C LEU A 165 6.77 21.74 1.07
N ALA A 166 6.57 22.98 1.53
CA ALA A 166 7.65 23.91 1.80
C ALA A 166 8.58 23.41 2.91
N HIS A 167 8.03 22.89 4.01
CA HIS A 167 8.81 22.31 5.11
C HIS A 167 9.56 21.05 4.69
N GLY A 168 8.94 20.17 3.92
CA GLY A 168 9.58 18.96 3.40
C GLY A 168 10.80 19.26 2.53
N GLU A 169 10.64 20.21 1.60
CA GLU A 169 11.73 20.65 0.72
C GLU A 169 12.90 21.28 1.50
N ALA A 170 12.60 22.16 2.46
CA ALA A 170 13.61 22.79 3.30
C ALA A 170 14.37 21.76 4.15
N ALA A 171 13.65 20.80 4.75
CA ALA A 171 14.24 19.73 5.54
C ALA A 171 15.16 18.83 4.70
N ALA A 172 14.72 18.42 3.52
CA ALA A 172 15.50 17.60 2.59
C ALA A 172 16.81 18.30 2.19
N ARG A 173 16.74 19.57 1.79
CA ARG A 173 17.93 20.37 1.44
C ARG A 173 18.91 20.48 2.60
N ALA A 174 18.41 20.73 3.82
CA ALA A 174 19.25 20.84 5.00
C ALA A 174 19.99 19.53 5.32
N VAL A 175 19.32 18.38 5.19
CA VAL A 175 19.95 17.05 5.36
C VAL A 175 21.05 16.85 4.32
N TRP A 176 20.77 17.11 3.04
CA TRP A 176 21.75 16.89 1.97
C TRP A 176 22.98 17.79 2.08
N ALA A 177 22.80 19.05 2.48
CA ALA A 177 23.90 19.97 2.73
C ALA A 177 24.85 19.45 3.82
N ARG A 178 24.31 18.86 4.91
CA ARG A 178 25.12 18.28 5.99
C ARG A 178 25.84 16.99 5.57
N CYS A 179 25.24 16.20 4.67
CA CYS A 179 25.84 14.95 4.22
C CYS A 179 27.03 15.12 3.26
N GLN A 180 27.41 16.36 2.90
CA GLN A 180 28.46 16.69 1.90
C GLN A 180 28.32 15.94 0.55
N LYS A 181 27.15 15.36 0.28
CA LYS A 181 26.85 14.78 -1.02
C LYS A 181 26.26 15.90 -1.86
N PRO A 182 26.90 16.34 -2.96
CA PRO A 182 26.22 17.24 -3.87
C PRO A 182 24.91 16.58 -4.29
N LEU A 183 23.80 17.34 -4.22
CA LEU A 183 22.57 16.95 -4.89
C LEU A 183 22.97 16.68 -6.35
N ARG A 184 22.97 15.40 -6.76
CA ARG A 184 23.32 15.05 -8.14
C ARG A 184 22.31 15.77 -9.02
N ALA A 185 22.77 16.69 -9.86
CA ALA A 185 21.96 17.20 -10.94
C ALA A 185 21.49 15.98 -11.76
N PHE A 186 20.18 15.88 -12.00
CA PHE A 186 19.63 14.81 -12.83
C PHE A 186 20.31 14.85 -14.21
N PRO A 187 20.87 13.73 -14.72
CA PRO A 187 21.65 13.72 -15.95
C PRO A 187 20.84 13.95 -17.24
N HIS A 188 19.59 14.45 -17.16
CA HIS A 188 18.70 14.55 -18.32
C HIS A 188 18.80 15.85 -19.13
N ALA A 189 19.81 16.70 -18.88
CA ALA A 189 20.08 17.88 -19.71
C ALA A 189 20.95 17.60 -20.95
N ALA A 190 21.12 16.32 -21.34
CA ALA A 190 21.81 15.94 -22.57
C ALA A 190 20.88 15.14 -23.51
N MET A 191 19.72 15.70 -23.86
CA MET A 191 19.09 15.32 -25.12
C MET A 191 19.93 15.95 -26.23
N LYS A 192 20.73 15.12 -26.90
CA LYS A 192 21.41 15.48 -28.15
C LYS A 192 20.35 15.96 -29.14
N GLU A 193 20.58 17.13 -29.74
CA GLU A 193 19.80 17.57 -30.91
C GLU A 193 19.86 16.50 -32.00
N PRO A 194 18.75 16.21 -32.69
CA PRO A 194 18.75 15.25 -33.79
C PRO A 194 19.56 15.82 -34.97
N ALA A 195 20.40 14.96 -35.56
CA ALA A 195 21.13 15.22 -36.79
C ALA A 195 20.21 15.18 -38.02
#